data_AF-A0A7W1AJH6-F1
#
_entry.id   AF-A0A7W1AJH6-F1
#
_cell.length_a   1.000
_cell.length_b   1.000
_cell.length_c   1.000
_cell.angle_alpha   90.00
_cell.angle_beta   90.00
_cell.angle_gamma   90.00
#
_symmetry.space_group_name_H-M   'P 1'
#
loop_
_entity.id
_entity.type
_entity.pdbx_description
1 polymer ?
#
loop_
_entity_poly.entity_id
_entity_poly.type
_entity_poly.pdbx_seq_one_letter_code
_entity_poly.pdbx_strand_id
1 'polypeptide(L)'
;MRGVLVLAFVSACTLYDPAAEIPHREFRGTQSAIGAILDEARGTHVYAIGEYHPTRTAIARQSPLARFTSEIVELLEPRAQHLIVEAWLDDTCRSADHDSIQMQVLKVTNRPPAQASDLQALIAASKSMRIQTHGLPMTCIEHSSVLDGHGRVDFLRLLLLVTEKLADTTKAMVGQGRDVIVYGGALHNDLYPNWPLEDLSYAKQIQQELGGGVLEIDLVVPEIVAPMAMVRREPWFPLLGRAAPDRVVVWERGPNSYVVILPAQDLEAAKVALPAGYGGATPI
;
A
#
# COMPACT_ATOMS: atom_id res chain seq x y z
N MET A 1 14.55 20.87 67.70
CA MET A 1 14.46 19.81 66.67
C MET A 1 13.88 20.44 65.42
N ARG A 2 14.68 20.58 64.35
CA ARG A 2 14.21 21.11 63.05
C ARG A 2 13.64 19.96 62.25
N GLY A 3 12.34 19.99 61.99
CA GLY A 3 11.67 19.01 61.14
C GLY A 3 12.09 19.20 59.69
N VAL A 4 12.66 18.15 59.09
CA VAL A 4 12.95 18.09 57.66
C VAL A 4 11.64 17.77 56.95
N LEU A 5 11.15 18.73 56.17
CA LEU A 5 10.02 18.53 55.26
C LEU A 5 10.55 17.77 54.04
N VAL A 6 10.22 16.48 53.93
CA VAL A 6 10.53 15.68 52.74
C VAL A 6 9.45 15.99 51.70
N LEU A 7 9.81 16.77 50.67
CA LEU A 7 9.00 16.89 49.46
C LEU A 7 9.09 15.55 48.70
N ALA A 8 8.00 14.79 48.72
CA ALA A 8 7.83 13.66 47.82
C ALA A 8 7.55 14.21 46.41
N PHE A 9 8.56 14.20 45.54
CA PHE A 9 8.36 14.33 44.10
C PHE A 9 7.70 13.05 43.60
N VAL A 10 6.38 13.10 43.40
CA VAL A 10 5.66 12.09 42.63
C VAL A 10 6.01 12.35 41.15
N SER A 11 7.07 11.71 40.66
CA SER A 11 7.30 11.60 39.23
C SER A 11 6.14 10.81 38.64
N ALA A 12 5.17 11.50 38.06
CA ALA A 12 4.19 10.86 37.20
C ALA A 12 4.95 10.31 35.99
N CYS A 13 5.26 9.02 36.02
CA CYS A 13 5.72 8.30 34.83
C CYS A 13 4.54 8.26 33.85
N THR A 14 4.43 9.28 33.01
CA THR A 14 3.59 9.22 31.82
C THR A 14 4.13 8.07 30.97
N LEU A 15 3.30 7.06 30.71
CA LEU A 15 3.68 5.97 29.83
C LEU A 15 3.96 6.58 28.45
N TYR A 16 5.18 6.40 27.93
CA TYR A 16 5.59 6.91 26.63
C TYR A 16 4.66 6.36 25.54
N ASP A 17 4.07 7.25 24.74
CA ASP A 17 3.17 6.91 23.64
C ASP A 17 3.80 7.37 22.31
N PRO A 18 4.49 6.48 21.58
CA PRO A 18 5.17 6.85 20.34
C PRO A 18 4.20 7.34 19.26
N ALA A 19 2.93 6.93 19.30
CA ALA A 19 1.94 7.39 18.33
C ALA A 19 1.51 8.85 18.57
N ALA A 20 1.65 9.35 19.80
CA ALA A 20 1.32 10.74 20.14
C ALA A 20 2.33 11.75 19.58
N GLU A 21 3.55 11.32 19.27
CA GLU A 21 4.63 12.17 18.76
C GLU A 21 4.64 12.29 17.23
N ILE A 22 3.91 11.41 16.54
CA ILE A 22 3.83 11.39 15.08
C ILE A 22 2.64 12.25 14.65
N PRO A 23 2.82 13.37 13.91
CA PRO A 23 1.69 14.16 13.42
C PRO A 23 0.82 13.34 12.47
N HIS A 24 -0.47 13.20 12.80
CA HIS A 24 -1.42 12.42 12.00
C HIS A 24 -2.83 13.03 12.11
N ARG A 25 -3.72 12.59 11.21
CA ARG A 25 -5.14 12.93 11.21
C ARG A 25 -5.96 11.67 11.45
N GLU A 26 -7.06 11.79 12.18
CA GLU A 26 -8.01 10.70 12.40
C GLU A 26 -9.36 11.03 11.76
N PHE A 27 -9.96 10.04 11.10
CA PHE A 27 -11.26 10.15 10.45
C PHE A 27 -12.15 8.98 10.88
N ARG A 28 -13.48 9.16 10.78
CA ARG A 28 -14.46 8.11 11.13
C ARG A 28 -14.69 7.06 10.04
N GLY A 29 -14.18 7.28 8.82
CA GLY A 29 -14.38 6.34 7.72
C GLY A 29 -13.48 6.60 6.52
N THR A 30 -13.23 5.54 5.75
CA THR A 30 -12.32 5.53 4.60
C THR A 30 -12.65 6.62 3.61
N GLN A 31 -13.92 6.75 3.22
CA GLN A 31 -14.34 7.75 2.25
C GLN A 31 -14.07 9.19 2.69
N SER A 32 -14.25 9.50 3.97
CA SER A 32 -13.97 10.84 4.50
C SER A 32 -12.46 11.16 4.54
N ALA A 33 -11.63 10.18 4.85
CA ALA A 33 -10.17 10.33 4.84
C ALA A 33 -9.64 10.52 3.41
N ILE A 34 -10.05 9.65 2.50
CA ILE A 34 -9.65 9.72 1.09
C ILE A 34 -10.19 11.01 0.44
N GLY A 35 -11.45 11.37 0.67
CA GLY A 35 -12.02 12.61 0.15
C GLY A 35 -11.23 13.85 0.59
N ALA A 36 -10.83 13.92 1.86
CA ALA A 36 -10.01 15.01 2.37
C ALA A 36 -8.65 15.12 1.67
N ILE A 37 -7.96 13.98 1.47
CA ILE A 37 -6.70 13.93 0.71
C ILE A 37 -6.90 14.42 -0.73
N LEU A 38 -7.96 13.96 -1.40
CA LEU A 38 -8.26 14.31 -2.79
C LEU A 38 -8.65 15.79 -2.96
N ASP A 39 -9.27 16.40 -1.95
CA ASP A 39 -9.63 17.83 -1.95
C ASP A 39 -8.41 18.75 -1.71
N GLU A 40 -7.41 18.24 -0.99
CA GLU A 40 -6.11 18.90 -0.77
C GLU A 40 -5.22 18.82 -2.01
N ALA A 41 -5.26 17.68 -2.71
CA ALA A 41 -4.47 17.43 -3.90
C ALA A 41 -4.90 18.33 -5.07
N ARG A 42 -3.94 19.07 -5.64
CA ARG A 42 -4.15 19.95 -6.79
C ARG A 42 -3.19 19.58 -7.92
N GLY A 43 -3.66 19.72 -9.16
CA GLY A 43 -2.83 19.45 -10.35
C GLY A 43 -2.35 17.99 -10.45
N THR A 44 -3.11 17.05 -9.88
CA THR A 44 -2.78 15.62 -9.89
C THR A 44 -3.18 14.99 -11.22
N HIS A 45 -2.22 14.33 -11.86
CA HIS A 45 -2.38 13.54 -13.07
C HIS A 45 -2.25 12.03 -12.83
N VAL A 46 -1.55 11.64 -11.76
CA VAL A 46 -1.33 10.24 -11.41
C VAL A 46 -1.74 10.03 -9.95
N TYR A 47 -2.72 9.15 -9.73
CA TYR A 47 -3.18 8.70 -8.42
C TYR A 47 -2.59 7.31 -8.16
N ALA A 48 -1.41 7.25 -7.52
CA ALA A 48 -0.70 6.02 -7.20
C ALA A 48 -1.21 5.42 -5.88
N ILE A 49 -2.03 4.37 -5.97
CA ILE A 49 -2.70 3.71 -4.85
C ILE A 49 -1.94 2.43 -4.50
N GLY A 50 -1.18 2.47 -3.42
CA GLY A 50 -0.32 1.38 -2.96
C GLY A 50 -1.02 0.40 -2.02
N GLU A 51 -0.62 -0.86 -2.06
CA GLU A 51 -0.94 -1.84 -1.01
C GLU A 51 0.29 -2.60 -0.54
N TYR A 52 0.27 -3.06 0.71
CA TYR A 52 1.08 -4.20 1.12
C TYR A 52 0.34 -5.48 0.74
N HIS A 53 0.95 -6.31 -0.11
CA HIS A 53 0.28 -7.52 -0.59
C HIS A 53 -0.05 -8.49 0.56
N PRO A 54 -1.29 -8.99 0.65
CA PRO A 54 -1.63 -10.03 1.61
C PRO A 54 -0.81 -11.29 1.36
N THR A 55 -0.43 -11.95 2.45
CA THR A 55 0.12 -13.31 2.41
C THR A 55 -0.93 -14.31 2.91
N ARG A 56 -0.73 -15.61 2.70
CA ARG A 56 -1.64 -16.67 3.18
C ARG A 56 -1.82 -16.70 4.69
N THR A 57 -0.93 -16.07 5.44
CA THR A 57 -0.99 -15.99 6.91
C THR A 57 -1.67 -14.72 7.41
N ALA A 58 -2.06 -13.81 6.52
CA ALA A 58 -2.80 -12.62 6.91
C ALA A 58 -4.19 -13.01 7.42
N ILE A 59 -4.61 -12.41 8.54
CA ILE A 59 -5.90 -12.69 9.18
C ILE A 59 -7.01 -11.71 8.74
N ALA A 60 -6.71 -10.81 7.80
CA ALA A 60 -7.67 -9.83 7.29
C ALA A 60 -8.88 -10.53 6.63
N ARG A 61 -10.10 -10.06 6.95
CA ARG A 61 -11.33 -10.56 6.30
C ARG A 61 -11.49 -9.99 4.89
N GLN A 62 -11.00 -8.77 4.66
CA GLN A 62 -10.97 -8.08 3.38
C GLN A 62 -9.54 -7.66 3.05
N SER A 63 -9.12 -7.91 1.81
CA SER A 63 -7.83 -7.44 1.26
C SER A 63 -7.85 -5.93 0.99
N PRO A 64 -6.69 -5.26 0.88
CA PRO A 64 -6.65 -3.85 0.51
C PRO A 64 -7.30 -3.62 -0.87
N LEU A 65 -7.12 -4.55 -1.82
CA LEU A 65 -7.78 -4.52 -3.13
C LEU A 65 -9.30 -4.60 -3.05
N ALA A 66 -9.86 -5.46 -2.19
CA ALA A 66 -11.30 -5.51 -1.95
C ALA A 66 -11.83 -4.21 -1.32
N ARG A 67 -11.08 -3.63 -0.37
CA ARG A 67 -11.41 -2.33 0.25
C ARG A 67 -11.34 -1.20 -0.78
N PHE A 68 -10.30 -1.15 -1.61
CA PHE A 68 -10.16 -0.19 -2.68
C PHE A 68 -11.34 -0.23 -3.65
N THR A 69 -11.69 -1.44 -4.09
CA THR A 69 -12.79 -1.68 -5.03
C THR A 69 -14.15 -1.23 -4.47
N SER A 70 -14.41 -1.44 -3.18
CA SER A 70 -15.72 -1.19 -2.58
C SER A 70 -15.86 0.18 -1.92
N GLU A 71 -14.76 0.82 -1.52
CA GLU A 71 -14.82 2.06 -0.71
C GLU A 71 -14.19 3.27 -1.40
N ILE A 72 -13.27 3.07 -2.36
CA ILE A 72 -12.33 4.13 -2.79
C ILE A 72 -12.44 4.44 -4.28
N VAL A 73 -12.51 3.43 -5.14
CA VAL A 73 -12.41 3.63 -6.61
C VAL A 73 -13.46 4.61 -7.15
N GLU A 74 -14.66 4.62 -6.58
CA GLU A 74 -15.73 5.57 -6.96
C GLU A 74 -15.40 7.03 -6.64
N LEU A 75 -14.57 7.30 -5.63
CA LEU A 75 -14.10 8.66 -5.31
C LEU A 75 -13.08 9.17 -6.33
N LEU A 76 -12.39 8.26 -7.01
CA LEU A 76 -11.37 8.56 -8.01
C LEU A 76 -11.95 8.65 -9.43
N GLU A 77 -13.06 7.97 -9.71
CA GLU A 77 -13.70 7.95 -11.05
C GLU A 77 -13.95 9.34 -11.66
N PRO A 78 -14.43 10.35 -10.90
CA PRO A 78 -14.62 11.68 -11.46
C PRO A 78 -13.32 12.41 -11.82
N ARG A 79 -12.17 11.92 -11.33
CA ARG A 79 -10.85 12.54 -11.44
C ARG A 79 -9.95 11.85 -12.46
N ALA A 80 -10.14 10.54 -12.68
CA ALA A 80 -9.36 9.76 -13.62
C ALA A 80 -10.19 8.58 -14.16
N GLN A 81 -10.18 8.42 -15.49
CA GLN A 81 -10.98 7.41 -16.20
C GLN A 81 -10.13 6.23 -16.70
N HIS A 82 -8.85 6.19 -16.34
CA HIS A 82 -7.93 5.12 -16.70
C HIS A 82 -7.38 4.50 -15.43
N LEU A 83 -7.49 3.18 -15.31
CA LEU A 83 -6.99 2.40 -14.18
C LEU A 83 -5.92 1.43 -14.66
N ILE A 84 -4.69 1.65 -14.26
CA ILE A 84 -3.57 0.74 -14.48
C ILE A 84 -3.50 -0.18 -13.25
N VAL A 85 -3.52 -1.49 -13.46
CA VAL A 85 -3.33 -2.47 -12.38
C VAL A 85 -1.98 -3.17 -12.54
N GLU A 86 -1.27 -3.37 -11.43
CA GLU A 86 -0.04 -4.19 -11.36
C GLU A 86 -0.36 -5.67 -11.54
N ALA A 87 -0.83 -6.03 -12.73
CA ALA A 87 -1.18 -7.39 -13.12
C ALA A 87 -1.07 -7.55 -14.63
N TRP A 88 -0.70 -8.76 -15.05
CA TRP A 88 -0.74 -9.17 -16.44
C TRP A 88 -2.14 -9.66 -16.77
N LEU A 89 -2.85 -8.90 -17.60
CA LEU A 89 -4.21 -9.24 -18.03
C LEU A 89 -4.25 -9.91 -19.41
N ASP A 90 -3.17 -9.76 -20.18
CA ASP A 90 -3.01 -10.40 -21.48
C ASP A 90 -2.52 -11.85 -21.29
N ASP A 91 -3.20 -12.81 -21.91
CA ASP A 91 -2.92 -14.24 -21.81
C ASP A 91 -2.28 -14.83 -23.08
N THR A 92 -1.90 -13.98 -24.05
CA THR A 92 -1.31 -14.38 -25.33
C THR A 92 -0.02 -15.19 -25.21
N CYS A 93 0.70 -15.07 -24.10
CA CYS A 93 1.91 -15.85 -23.85
C CYS A 93 1.69 -17.14 -23.05
N ARG A 94 0.45 -17.56 -22.78
CA ARG A 94 0.18 -18.79 -22.01
C ARG A 94 0.89 -20.02 -22.59
N SER A 95 1.79 -20.59 -21.79
CA SER A 95 2.46 -21.86 -22.02
C SER A 95 2.63 -22.60 -20.68
N ALA A 96 3.03 -23.88 -20.72
CA ALA A 96 3.33 -24.64 -19.50
C ALA A 96 4.42 -23.97 -18.63
N ASP A 97 5.38 -23.29 -19.27
CA ASP A 97 6.43 -22.53 -18.58
C ASP A 97 5.87 -21.27 -17.92
N HIS A 98 4.86 -20.64 -18.52
CA HIS A 98 4.17 -19.48 -17.93
C HIS A 98 3.40 -19.86 -16.67
N ASP A 99 2.63 -20.94 -16.72
CA ASP A 99 1.90 -21.43 -15.54
C ASP A 99 2.88 -21.82 -14.42
N SER A 100 4.06 -22.36 -14.77
CA SER A 100 5.14 -22.63 -13.82
C SER A 100 5.69 -21.36 -13.17
N ILE A 101 6.00 -20.32 -13.95
CA ILE A 101 6.47 -19.02 -13.43
C ILE A 101 5.43 -18.43 -12.48
N GLN A 102 4.16 -18.37 -12.89
CA GLN A 102 3.08 -17.83 -12.06
C GLN A 102 2.94 -18.62 -10.75
N MET A 103 2.99 -19.95 -10.81
CA MET A 103 2.95 -20.80 -9.62
C MET A 103 4.16 -20.59 -8.70
N GLN A 104 5.35 -20.39 -9.27
CA GLN A 104 6.54 -20.06 -8.51
C GLN A 104 6.37 -18.71 -7.81
N VAL A 105 5.94 -17.66 -8.52
CA VAL A 105 5.65 -16.32 -7.96
C VAL A 105 4.61 -16.40 -6.85
N LEU A 106 3.53 -17.17 -7.00
CA LEU A 106 2.51 -17.34 -5.96
C LEU A 106 3.08 -18.04 -4.71
N LYS A 107 3.93 -19.05 -4.90
CA LYS A 107 4.50 -19.85 -3.81
C LYS A 107 5.46 -19.03 -2.95
N VAL A 108 6.39 -18.35 -3.59
CA VAL A 108 7.44 -17.54 -2.97
C VAL A 108 6.92 -16.25 -2.34
N THR A 109 5.94 -15.59 -2.96
CA THR A 109 5.27 -14.41 -2.37
C THR A 109 4.21 -14.81 -1.34
N ASN A 110 3.97 -16.11 -1.17
CA ASN A 110 2.96 -16.66 -0.28
C ASN A 110 1.58 -16.01 -0.51
N ARG A 111 1.20 -15.73 -1.77
CA ARG A 111 -0.06 -15.03 -2.10
C ARG A 111 -1.29 -15.92 -1.86
N PRO A 112 -2.37 -15.38 -1.28
CA PRO A 112 -3.62 -16.12 -1.07
C PRO A 112 -4.44 -16.23 -2.38
N PRO A 113 -5.17 -17.33 -2.59
CA PRO A 113 -6.03 -17.49 -3.78
C PRO A 113 -7.09 -16.39 -3.95
N ALA A 114 -7.59 -15.84 -2.84
CA ALA A 114 -8.62 -14.79 -2.84
C ALA A 114 -8.19 -13.49 -3.56
N GLN A 115 -6.88 -13.21 -3.69
CA GLN A 115 -6.42 -12.01 -4.39
C GLN A 115 -6.79 -12.05 -5.88
N ALA A 116 -6.84 -13.24 -6.50
CA ALA A 116 -7.23 -13.39 -7.90
C ALA A 116 -8.72 -13.08 -8.12
N SER A 117 -9.59 -13.40 -7.15
CA SER A 117 -11.00 -13.01 -7.19
C SER A 117 -11.19 -11.52 -6.97
N ASP A 118 -10.39 -10.89 -6.09
CA ASP A 118 -10.48 -9.45 -5.83
C ASP A 118 -10.07 -8.62 -7.06
N LEU A 119 -9.04 -9.05 -7.80
CA LEU A 119 -8.66 -8.41 -9.07
C LEU A 119 -9.76 -8.51 -10.12
N GLN A 120 -10.40 -9.68 -10.24
CA GLN A 120 -11.54 -9.84 -11.15
C GLN A 120 -12.72 -8.96 -10.72
N ALA A 121 -12.96 -8.82 -9.42
CA ALA A 121 -13.98 -7.92 -8.89
C ALA A 121 -13.69 -6.45 -9.23
N LEU A 122 -12.44 -6.00 -9.10
CA LEU A 122 -12.03 -4.64 -9.52
C LEU A 122 -12.26 -4.42 -11.03
N ILE A 123 -11.87 -5.39 -11.88
CA ILE A 123 -12.08 -5.31 -13.33
C ILE A 123 -13.57 -5.31 -13.68
N ALA A 124 -14.40 -6.05 -12.94
CA ALA A 124 -15.85 -6.04 -13.13
C ALA A 124 -16.46 -4.71 -12.68
N ALA A 125 -16.03 -4.17 -11.54
CA ALA A 125 -16.46 -2.88 -11.02
C ALA A 125 -16.09 -1.74 -11.97
N SER A 126 -14.86 -1.72 -12.50
CA SER A 126 -14.40 -0.68 -13.43
C SER A 126 -15.23 -0.62 -14.72
N LYS A 127 -15.68 -1.77 -15.24
CA LYS A 127 -16.59 -1.85 -16.39
C LYS A 127 -17.98 -1.28 -16.12
N SER A 128 -18.43 -1.32 -14.87
CA SER A 128 -19.70 -0.70 -14.45
C SER A 128 -19.56 0.81 -14.22
N MET A 129 -18.33 1.30 -14.11
CA MET A 129 -17.93 2.70 -13.99
C MET A 129 -17.45 3.24 -15.35
N ARG A 130 -17.14 4.53 -15.46
CA ARG A 130 -16.50 5.09 -16.67
C ARG A 130 -14.97 4.92 -16.63
N ILE A 131 -14.49 3.78 -16.13
CA ILE A 131 -13.06 3.51 -15.95
C ILE A 131 -12.62 2.45 -16.96
N GLN A 132 -11.66 2.79 -17.80
CA GLN A 132 -10.95 1.85 -18.65
C GLN A 132 -9.78 1.23 -17.89
N THR A 133 -9.80 -0.09 -17.70
CA THR A 133 -8.71 -0.83 -17.04
C THR A 133 -7.64 -1.27 -18.02
N HIS A 134 -6.38 -1.15 -17.60
CA HIS A 134 -5.17 -1.54 -18.33
C HIS A 134 -4.32 -2.43 -17.41
N GLY A 135 -3.82 -3.55 -17.94
CA GLY A 135 -2.80 -4.34 -17.27
C GLY A 135 -1.40 -3.86 -17.63
N LEU A 136 -0.38 -4.59 -17.17
CA LEU A 136 0.99 -4.38 -17.58
C LEU A 136 1.27 -5.15 -18.88
N PRO A 137 1.57 -4.49 -20.01
CA PRO A 137 1.90 -5.19 -21.25
C PRO A 137 3.27 -5.86 -21.12
N MET A 138 3.35 -7.16 -21.42
CA MET A 138 4.61 -7.89 -21.47
C MET A 138 4.68 -8.80 -22.68
N THR A 139 5.84 -8.82 -23.33
CA THR A 139 6.18 -9.84 -24.31
C THR A 139 6.50 -11.16 -23.63
N CYS A 140 6.42 -12.27 -24.37
CA CYS A 140 6.76 -13.58 -23.83
C CYS A 140 8.25 -13.69 -23.47
N ILE A 141 9.11 -12.90 -24.14
CA ILE A 141 10.54 -12.79 -23.84
C ILE A 141 10.75 -12.12 -22.48
N GLU A 142 10.10 -10.97 -22.24
CA GLU A 142 10.19 -10.26 -20.96
C GLU A 142 9.68 -11.13 -19.82
N HIS A 143 8.54 -11.80 -20.02
CA HIS A 143 7.99 -12.74 -19.05
C HIS A 143 8.98 -13.86 -18.70
N SER A 144 9.64 -14.46 -19.71
CA SER A 144 10.63 -15.52 -19.48
C SER A 144 11.93 -14.99 -18.87
N SER A 145 12.23 -13.69 -19.04
CA SER A 145 13.45 -13.05 -18.53
C SER A 145 13.49 -12.93 -17.01
N VAL A 146 12.37 -13.16 -16.32
CA VAL A 146 12.31 -13.16 -14.85
C VAL A 146 12.82 -14.46 -14.24
N LEU A 147 13.28 -15.41 -15.06
CA LEU A 147 13.89 -16.65 -14.60
C LEU A 147 15.42 -16.53 -14.54
N ASP A 148 16.02 -17.05 -13.47
CA ASP A 148 17.46 -17.25 -13.33
C ASP A 148 17.96 -18.42 -14.21
N GLY A 149 19.28 -18.61 -14.26
CA GLY A 149 19.90 -19.70 -15.02
C GLY A 149 19.52 -21.12 -14.55
N HIS A 150 18.78 -21.25 -13.45
CA HIS A 150 18.24 -22.50 -12.92
C HIS A 150 16.72 -22.62 -13.09
N GLY A 151 16.07 -21.68 -13.80
CA GLY A 151 14.64 -21.68 -14.03
C GLY A 151 13.80 -21.27 -12.80
N ARG A 152 14.42 -20.60 -11.82
CA ARG A 152 13.73 -20.03 -10.65
C ARG A 152 13.46 -18.55 -10.87
N VAL A 153 12.40 -18.02 -10.25
CA VAL A 153 12.11 -16.58 -10.32
C VAL A 153 13.26 -15.76 -9.71
N ASP A 154 13.84 -14.87 -10.49
CA ASP A 154 14.70 -13.76 -10.06
C ASP A 154 13.81 -12.60 -9.61
N PHE A 155 13.68 -12.41 -8.29
CA PHE A 155 12.82 -11.38 -7.72
C PHE A 155 13.26 -9.97 -8.04
N LEU A 156 14.56 -9.70 -8.05
CA LEU A 156 15.02 -8.36 -8.34
C LEU A 156 14.70 -8.02 -9.79
N ARG A 157 14.95 -8.96 -10.71
CA ARG A 157 14.57 -8.79 -12.11
C ARG A 157 13.07 -8.61 -12.29
N LEU A 158 12.26 -9.41 -11.59
CA LEU A 158 10.79 -9.27 -11.60
C LEU A 158 10.35 -7.88 -11.09
N LEU A 159 10.86 -7.43 -9.94
CA LEU A 159 10.53 -6.12 -9.37
C LEU A 159 10.93 -4.97 -10.30
N LEU A 160 12.12 -5.03 -10.89
CA LEU A 160 12.57 -4.03 -11.87
C LEU A 160 11.69 -4.01 -13.11
N LEU A 161 11.33 -5.18 -13.65
CA LEU A 161 10.46 -5.27 -14.82
C LEU A 161 9.06 -4.73 -14.53
N VAL A 162 8.48 -5.04 -13.36
CA VAL A 162 7.18 -4.49 -12.94
C VAL A 162 7.24 -2.97 -12.82
N THR A 163 8.31 -2.45 -12.20
CA THR A 163 8.54 -1.00 -12.07
C THR A 163 8.61 -0.33 -13.43
N GLU A 164 9.37 -0.90 -14.37
CA GLU A 164 9.50 -0.41 -15.75
C GLU A 164 8.14 -0.40 -16.46
N LYS A 165 7.36 -1.48 -16.36
CA LYS A 165 6.03 -1.56 -17.00
C LYS A 165 5.01 -0.60 -16.39
N LEU A 166 5.06 -0.37 -15.09
CA LEU A 166 4.22 0.64 -14.43
C LEU A 166 4.59 2.05 -14.93
N ALA A 167 5.89 2.37 -14.98
CA ALA A 167 6.38 3.64 -15.54
C ALA A 167 5.92 3.82 -17.00
N ASP A 168 6.22 2.87 -17.88
CA ASP A 168 5.92 2.97 -19.32
C ASP A 168 4.43 3.15 -19.58
N THR A 169 3.60 2.34 -18.92
CA THR A 169 2.14 2.40 -19.09
C THR A 169 1.58 3.72 -18.57
N THR A 170 2.08 4.20 -17.43
CA THR A 170 1.70 5.49 -16.86
C THR A 170 2.08 6.64 -17.78
N LYS A 171 3.33 6.69 -18.27
CA LYS A 171 3.80 7.71 -19.21
C LYS A 171 3.00 7.73 -20.49
N ALA A 172 2.70 6.55 -21.05
CA ALA A 172 1.93 6.45 -22.28
C ALA A 172 0.54 7.07 -22.13
N MET A 173 -0.12 6.89 -20.98
CA MET A 173 -1.44 7.46 -20.71
C MET A 173 -1.36 8.97 -20.43
N VAL A 174 -0.45 9.39 -19.55
CA VAL A 174 -0.27 10.82 -19.22
C VAL A 174 0.15 11.62 -20.46
N GLY A 175 1.01 11.07 -21.31
CA GLY A 175 1.41 11.69 -22.58
C GLY A 175 0.27 11.87 -23.58
N GLN A 176 -0.84 11.15 -23.41
CA GLN A 176 -2.09 11.36 -24.17
C GLN A 176 -3.03 12.37 -23.49
N GLY A 177 -2.58 13.06 -22.44
CA GLY A 177 -3.39 13.99 -21.65
C GLY A 177 -4.43 13.29 -20.77
N ARG A 178 -4.17 12.04 -20.35
CA ARG A 178 -5.06 11.29 -19.47
C ARG A 178 -4.58 11.33 -18.03
N ASP A 179 -5.49 11.63 -17.12
CA ASP A 179 -5.29 11.38 -15.69
C ASP A 179 -5.54 9.91 -15.40
N VAL A 180 -4.67 9.30 -14.58
CA VAL A 180 -4.64 7.86 -14.34
C VAL A 180 -4.67 7.50 -12.86
N ILE A 181 -5.37 6.42 -12.55
CA ILE A 181 -5.27 5.69 -11.29
C ILE A 181 -4.31 4.54 -11.53
N VAL A 182 -3.33 4.36 -10.65
CA VAL A 182 -2.44 3.20 -10.67
C VAL A 182 -2.64 2.44 -9.38
N TYR A 183 -2.98 1.16 -9.47
CA TYR A 183 -3.14 0.29 -8.31
C TYR A 183 -2.06 -0.79 -8.33
N GLY A 184 -1.24 -0.83 -7.27
CA GLY A 184 -0.09 -1.73 -7.19
C GLY A 184 0.51 -1.81 -5.79
N GLY A 185 1.66 -2.44 -5.66
CA GLY A 185 2.41 -2.55 -4.42
C GLY A 185 2.92 -1.19 -3.95
N ALA A 186 2.83 -0.91 -2.64
CA ALA A 186 3.33 0.32 -2.01
C ALA A 186 4.79 0.61 -2.35
N LEU A 187 5.62 -0.43 -2.48
CA LEU A 187 7.02 -0.32 -2.92
C LEU A 187 7.18 0.44 -4.25
N HIS A 188 6.33 0.14 -5.23
CA HIS A 188 6.40 0.72 -6.57
C HIS A 188 5.80 2.14 -6.62
N ASN A 189 4.87 2.43 -5.72
CA ASN A 189 4.16 3.70 -5.62
C ASN A 189 4.84 4.73 -4.72
N ASP A 190 5.90 4.35 -4.01
CA ASP A 190 6.55 5.20 -3.01
C ASP A 190 7.18 6.46 -3.62
N LEU A 191 6.69 7.65 -3.30
CA LEU A 191 7.30 8.92 -3.73
C LEU A 191 8.59 9.25 -2.97
N TYR A 192 8.77 8.68 -1.78
CA TYR A 192 9.88 8.90 -0.88
C TYR A 192 10.59 7.58 -0.49
N PRO A 193 11.00 6.75 -1.47
CA PRO A 193 11.61 5.46 -1.21
C PRO A 193 12.94 5.64 -0.49
N ASN A 194 13.14 4.83 0.54
CA ASN A 194 14.39 4.74 1.27
C ASN A 194 15.46 4.02 0.45
N TRP A 195 16.72 4.40 0.63
CA TRP A 195 17.84 3.66 0.06
C TRP A 195 17.86 2.20 0.53
N PRO A 196 18.08 1.20 -0.34
CA PRO A 196 18.42 1.27 -1.78
C PRO A 196 17.23 0.99 -2.72
N LEU A 197 16.00 1.36 -2.34
CA LEU A 197 14.78 1.01 -3.06
C LEU A 197 14.35 2.05 -4.11
N GLU A 198 15.18 3.09 -4.35
CA GLU A 198 14.82 4.20 -5.23
C GLU A 198 14.50 3.74 -6.66
N ASP A 199 15.27 2.77 -7.17
CA ASP A 199 15.09 2.21 -8.52
C ASP A 199 13.86 1.32 -8.66
N LEU A 200 13.19 0.99 -7.54
CA LEU A 200 11.97 0.19 -7.52
C LEU A 200 10.70 1.04 -7.46
N SER A 201 10.82 2.37 -7.37
CA SER A 201 9.69 3.28 -7.39
C SER A 201 9.51 3.93 -8.75
N TYR A 202 8.46 3.53 -9.46
CA TYR A 202 8.08 4.24 -10.67
C TYR A 202 7.46 5.60 -10.33
N ALA A 203 6.75 5.71 -9.20
CA ALA A 203 6.07 6.96 -8.83
C ALA A 203 7.08 8.10 -8.63
N LYS A 204 8.21 7.84 -7.97
CA LYS A 204 9.31 8.81 -7.83
C LYS A 204 9.85 9.23 -9.19
N GLN A 205 10.05 8.27 -10.10
CA GLN A 205 10.50 8.56 -11.46
C GLN A 205 9.50 9.46 -12.20
N ILE A 206 8.22 9.12 -12.19
CA ILE A 206 7.16 9.89 -12.85
C ILE A 206 7.04 11.30 -12.26
N GLN A 207 7.08 11.42 -10.93
CA GLN A 207 7.05 12.71 -10.25
C GLN A 207 8.20 13.64 -10.70
N GLN A 208 9.40 13.10 -10.89
CA GLN A 208 10.55 13.86 -11.38
C GLN A 208 10.40 14.26 -12.85
N GLU A 209 9.95 13.34 -13.71
CA GLU A 209 9.78 13.58 -15.14
C GLU A 209 8.65 14.57 -15.45
N LEU A 210 7.55 14.52 -14.70
CA LEU A 210 6.43 15.46 -14.83
C LEU A 210 6.68 16.79 -14.11
N GLY A 211 7.68 16.86 -13.22
CA GLY A 211 7.92 18.00 -12.35
C GLY A 211 6.82 18.23 -11.30
N GLY A 212 6.02 17.20 -10.99
CA GLY A 212 4.82 17.32 -10.17
C GLY A 212 3.72 16.33 -10.52
N GLY A 213 2.57 16.49 -9.88
CA GLY A 213 1.31 15.88 -10.33
C GLY A 213 1.12 14.40 -10.00
N VAL A 214 1.98 13.79 -9.18
CA VAL A 214 1.75 12.46 -8.61
C VAL A 214 1.25 12.59 -7.18
N LEU A 215 0.16 11.89 -6.88
CA LEU A 215 -0.39 11.70 -5.54
C LEU A 215 -0.25 10.23 -5.17
N GLU A 216 0.47 9.93 -4.10
CA GLU A 216 0.59 8.60 -3.53
C GLU A 216 -0.35 8.44 -2.33
N ILE A 217 -1.08 7.32 -2.31
CA ILE A 217 -1.90 6.89 -1.19
C ILE A 217 -1.64 5.40 -0.94
N ASP A 218 -0.88 5.08 0.10
CA ASP A 218 -0.65 3.71 0.54
C ASP A 218 -1.77 3.25 1.48
N LEU A 219 -2.52 2.24 1.07
CA LEU A 219 -3.58 1.62 1.85
C LEU A 219 -2.99 0.54 2.77
N VAL A 220 -3.01 0.84 4.06
CA VAL A 220 -2.52 -0.07 5.10
C VAL A 220 -3.70 -0.76 5.77
N VAL A 221 -3.80 -2.07 5.58
CA VAL A 221 -4.71 -2.93 6.35
C VAL A 221 -3.94 -3.45 7.58
N PRO A 222 -4.34 -3.09 8.82
CA PRO A 222 -3.59 -3.44 10.04
C PRO A 222 -3.22 -4.92 10.14
N GLU A 223 -4.17 -5.81 9.82
CA GLU A 223 -4.02 -7.26 9.94
C GLU A 223 -3.01 -7.87 8.96
N ILE A 224 -2.72 -7.16 7.86
CA ILE A 224 -1.75 -7.58 6.87
C ILE A 224 -0.34 -7.13 7.27
N VAL A 225 -0.20 -5.89 7.75
CA VAL A 225 1.11 -5.29 8.03
C VAL A 225 1.65 -5.64 9.41
N ALA A 226 0.79 -5.89 10.41
CA ALA A 226 1.20 -6.19 11.79
C ALA A 226 2.25 -7.34 11.92
N PRO A 227 2.13 -8.46 11.18
CA PRO A 227 3.14 -9.53 11.23
C PRO A 227 4.39 -9.25 10.38
N MET A 228 4.40 -8.24 9.51
CA MET A 228 5.50 -8.00 8.58
C MET A 228 6.69 -7.37 9.32
N ALA A 229 7.83 -8.05 9.36
CA ALA A 229 9.02 -7.51 10.02
C ALA A 229 9.56 -6.24 9.33
N MET A 230 9.46 -6.19 8.00
CA MET A 230 10.00 -5.09 7.19
C MET A 230 9.33 -3.75 7.47
N VAL A 231 8.02 -3.74 7.75
CA VAL A 231 7.27 -2.50 7.97
C VAL A 231 7.38 -1.95 9.39
N ARG A 232 7.94 -2.72 10.34
CA ARG A 232 8.12 -2.28 11.74
C ARG A 232 9.06 -1.10 11.91
N ARG A 233 9.88 -0.84 10.89
CA ARG A 233 10.83 0.27 10.86
C ARG A 233 10.26 1.51 10.19
N GLU A 234 9.06 1.41 9.62
CA GLU A 234 8.42 2.56 9.00
C GLU A 234 8.07 3.63 10.04
N PRO A 235 8.27 4.92 9.74
CA PRO A 235 7.96 6.00 10.69
C PRO A 235 6.51 6.00 11.16
N TRP A 236 5.58 5.57 10.31
CA TRP A 236 4.16 5.49 10.64
C TRP A 236 3.78 4.25 11.46
N PHE A 237 4.64 3.23 11.57
CA PHE A 237 4.29 1.96 12.21
C PHE A 237 3.67 2.10 13.62
N PRO A 238 4.16 3.00 14.51
CA PRO A 238 3.54 3.20 15.82
C PRO A 238 2.06 3.63 15.75
N LEU A 239 1.64 4.26 14.66
CA LEU A 239 0.24 4.65 14.44
C LEU A 239 -0.70 3.46 14.28
N LEU A 240 -0.21 2.24 14.00
CA LEU A 240 -1.05 1.03 14.07
C LEU A 240 -1.68 0.85 15.46
N GLY A 241 -1.04 1.35 16.53
CA GLY A 241 -1.60 1.34 17.88
C GLY A 241 -2.86 2.19 18.04
N ARG A 242 -3.19 3.04 17.05
CA ARG A 242 -4.43 3.82 16.98
C ARG A 242 -5.52 3.14 16.15
N ALA A 243 -5.21 2.06 15.43
CA ALA A 243 -6.17 1.42 14.54
C ALA A 243 -7.39 0.89 15.33
N ALA A 244 -8.59 1.21 14.85
CA ALA A 244 -9.87 0.80 15.44
C ALA A 244 -10.93 0.58 14.33
N PRO A 245 -12.01 -0.17 14.60
CA PRO A 245 -13.02 -0.49 13.59
C PRO A 245 -13.77 0.72 13.01
N ASP A 246 -13.80 1.84 13.73
CA ASP A 246 -14.49 3.08 13.38
C ASP A 246 -13.51 4.24 13.10
N ARG A 247 -12.23 3.92 12.85
CA ARG A 247 -11.16 4.90 12.74
C ARG A 247 -10.26 4.64 11.55
N VAL A 248 -9.98 5.69 10.80
CA VAL A 248 -8.93 5.75 9.79
C VAL A 248 -7.86 6.71 10.29
N VAL A 249 -6.59 6.30 10.20
CA VAL A 249 -5.46 7.15 10.55
C VAL A 249 -4.73 7.51 9.27
N VAL A 250 -4.54 8.80 9.05
CA VAL A 250 -3.82 9.34 7.89
C VAL A 250 -2.54 9.98 8.38
N TRP A 251 -1.42 9.50 7.85
CA TRP A 251 -0.10 10.08 8.03
C TRP A 251 0.40 10.62 6.69
N GLU A 252 0.97 11.82 6.70
CA GLU A 252 1.60 12.41 5.53
C GLU A 252 3.11 12.14 5.61
N ARG A 253 3.62 11.30 4.70
CA ARG A 253 5.06 10.99 4.60
C ARG A 253 5.84 12.22 4.13
N GLY A 254 5.24 12.94 3.20
CA GLY A 254 5.73 14.18 2.60
C GLY A 254 4.68 14.73 1.62
N PRO A 255 4.97 15.85 0.96
CA PRO A 255 4.05 16.45 -0.01
C PRO A 255 3.46 15.43 -1.00
N ASN A 256 2.12 15.34 -1.03
CA ASN A 256 1.37 14.40 -1.88
C ASN A 256 1.65 12.90 -1.66
N SER A 257 2.18 12.50 -0.50
CA SER A 257 2.39 11.09 -0.14
C SER A 257 1.76 10.78 1.21
N TYR A 258 0.77 9.91 1.19
CA TYR A 258 -0.04 9.58 2.36
C TYR A 258 -0.02 8.08 2.64
N VAL A 259 0.13 7.73 3.91
CA VAL A 259 -0.18 6.39 4.42
C VAL A 259 -1.54 6.46 5.11
N VAL A 260 -2.46 5.62 4.66
CA VAL A 260 -3.83 5.53 5.17
C VAL A 260 -4.02 4.18 5.84
N ILE A 261 -3.95 4.17 7.17
CA ILE A 261 -4.27 3.01 7.99
C ILE A 261 -5.78 2.87 8.05
N LEU A 262 -6.27 1.86 7.34
CA LEU A 262 -7.69 1.54 7.22
C LEU A 262 -8.27 1.02 8.55
N PRO A 263 -9.61 1.07 8.72
CA PRO A 263 -10.25 0.59 9.93
C PRO A 263 -9.91 -0.87 10.22
N ALA A 264 -9.52 -1.11 11.46
CA ALA A 264 -9.12 -2.43 11.93
C ALA A 264 -10.31 -3.41 11.84
N GLN A 265 -10.04 -4.56 11.25
CA GLN A 265 -10.96 -5.69 11.18
C GLN A 265 -10.81 -6.59 12.41
N ASP A 266 -9.66 -6.53 13.09
CA ASP A 266 -9.32 -7.19 14.34
C ASP A 266 -8.39 -6.29 15.19
N LEU A 267 -8.76 -6.06 16.45
CA LEU A 267 -7.97 -5.21 17.36
C LEU A 267 -6.64 -5.85 17.79
N GLU A 268 -6.45 -7.15 17.61
CA GLU A 268 -5.15 -7.79 17.87
C GLU A 268 -4.04 -7.20 16.99
N ALA A 269 -4.38 -6.74 15.78
CA ALA A 269 -3.43 -6.10 14.88
C ALA A 269 -2.91 -4.76 15.43
N ALA A 270 -3.70 -4.02 16.22
CA ALA A 270 -3.24 -2.77 16.82
C ALA A 270 -2.23 -3.01 17.95
N LYS A 271 -2.33 -4.15 18.65
CA LYS A 271 -1.50 -4.43 19.82
C LYS A 271 -0.01 -4.58 19.52
N VAL A 272 0.37 -4.93 18.29
CA VAL A 272 1.80 -5.10 17.93
C VAL A 272 2.59 -3.80 17.96
N ALA A 273 1.89 -2.65 17.92
CA ALA A 273 2.47 -1.32 17.94
C ALA A 273 2.27 -0.59 19.27
N LEU A 274 1.56 -1.19 20.24
CA LEU A 274 1.40 -0.61 21.57
C LEU A 274 2.69 -0.80 22.40
N PRO A 275 3.08 0.19 23.23
CA PRO A 275 4.17 0.04 24.18
C PRO A 275 3.96 -1.18 25.10
N ALA A 276 5.07 -1.86 25.44
CA ALA A 276 5.05 -2.93 26.43
C ALA A 276 4.46 -2.41 27.75
N GLY A 277 3.33 -2.99 28.18
CA GLY A 277 2.57 -2.57 29.37
C GLY A 277 1.14 -2.10 29.11
N TYR A 278 0.75 -1.83 27.86
CA TYR A 278 -0.65 -1.54 27.50
C TYR A 278 -1.52 -2.80 27.30
N GLY A 279 -0.89 -3.97 27.18
CA GLY A 279 -1.57 -5.27 27.20
C GLY A 279 -1.55 -5.85 28.60
N GLY A 280 -2.73 -6.07 29.20
CA GLY A 280 -2.85 -6.89 30.40
C GLY A 280 -2.06 -8.19 30.24
N ALA A 281 -1.29 -8.53 31.27
CA ALA A 281 -0.35 -9.63 31.30
C ALA A 281 -0.88 -10.88 30.55
N THR A 282 -0.17 -11.29 29.51
CA THR A 282 -0.07 -12.71 29.18
C THR A 282 1.41 -13.01 29.03
N PRO A 283 2.04 -13.68 30.00
CA PRO A 283 3.40 -14.19 29.83
C PRO A 283 3.38 -15.35 28.84
N ILE A 284 4.44 -15.45 28.03
CA ILE A 284 4.86 -16.71 27.41
C ILE A 284 5.38 -17.62 28.51
#